data_AF-A0A4P7S023-F1
#
_entry.id   AF-A0A4P7S023-F1
#
_cell.length_a   1.000
_cell.length_b   1.000
_cell.length_c   1.000
_cell.angle_alpha   90.00
_cell.angle_beta   90.00
_cell.angle_gamma   90.00
#
_symmetry.space_group_name_H-M   'P 1'
#
loop_
_entity.id
_entity.type
_entity.pdbx_description
1 polymer ?
#
loop_
_entity_poly.entity_id
_entity_poly.type
_entity_poly.pdbx_seq_one_letter_code
_entity_poly.pdbx_strand_id
1 'polypeptide(L)'
;MSFPDCPVIVRMLDEFPLSTESDPKDWVGLIPHHFAYRVEGDPLYGAQSETWRLVEGSPTHYRFMTGAGCLDIITCGEPHFALIDN
;
A
#
# COMPACT_ATOMS: atom_id res chain seq x y z
N MET A 1 -0.70 10.52 7.61
CA MET A 1 0.40 9.69 7.08
C MET A 1 1.08 10.47 5.97
N SER A 2 2.41 10.45 5.89
CA SER A 2 3.19 11.22 4.91
C SER A 2 4.47 10.50 4.49
N PHE A 3 4.93 10.80 3.26
CA PHE A 3 6.23 10.41 2.71
C PHE A 3 6.96 11.67 2.21
N PRO A 4 7.70 12.38 3.09
CA PRO A 4 8.39 13.60 2.69
C PRO A 4 9.49 13.30 1.67
N ASP A 5 9.61 14.17 0.66
CA ASP A 5 10.70 14.19 -0.33
C ASP A 5 10.88 12.90 -1.17
N CYS A 6 9.87 12.03 -1.21
CA CYS A 6 9.91 10.77 -1.95
C CYS A 6 8.80 10.72 -3.02
N PRO A 7 9.10 10.28 -4.26
CA PRO A 7 8.07 9.96 -5.24
C PRO A 7 7.13 8.86 -4.71
N VAL A 8 5.84 9.01 -4.98
CA VAL A 8 4.79 8.07 -4.58
C VAL A 8 3.91 7.72 -5.77
N ILE A 9 3.58 6.44 -5.90
CA ILE A 9 2.48 5.96 -6.73
C ILE A 9 1.37 5.53 -5.79
N VAL A 10 0.16 6.05 -6.02
CA VAL A 10 -0.99 5.84 -5.14
C VAL A 10 -2.13 5.20 -5.93
N ARG A 11 -2.72 4.13 -5.37
CA ARG A 11 -3.98 3.55 -5.84
C ARG A 11 -4.95 3.49 -4.66
N MET A 12 -6.08 4.16 -4.81
CA MET A 12 -7.20 4.07 -3.87
C MET A 12 -8.21 3.03 -4.37
N LEU A 13 -8.69 2.20 -3.47
CA LEU A 13 -9.65 1.15 -3.72
C LEU A 13 -10.84 1.35 -2.75
N ASP A 14 -11.98 1.75 -3.29
CA ASP A 14 -13.22 1.86 -2.51
C ASP A 14 -13.84 0.49 -2.24
N GLU A 15 -14.43 0.31 -1.05
CA GLU A 15 -14.85 -1.00 -0.51
C GLU A 15 -16.01 -1.68 -1.24
N PHE A 16 -16.80 -0.97 -2.04
CA PHE A 16 -18.05 -1.52 -2.57
C PHE A 16 -17.90 -2.73 -3.52
N PRO A 17 -16.83 -2.87 -4.34
CA PRO A 17 -16.67 -4.06 -5.20
C PRO A 17 -15.81 -5.19 -4.59
N LEU A 18 -14.92 -4.89 -3.62
CA LEU A 18 -13.83 -5.80 -3.27
C LEU A 18 -14.18 -6.89 -2.26
N SER A 19 -15.31 -6.76 -1.55
CA SER A 19 -15.74 -7.75 -0.55
C SER A 19 -16.07 -9.13 -1.14
N THR A 20 -16.12 -9.28 -2.47
CA THR A 20 -16.38 -10.56 -3.15
C THR A 20 -15.26 -11.04 -4.09
N GLU A 21 -14.19 -10.25 -4.30
CA GLU A 21 -13.14 -10.57 -5.29
C GLU A 21 -11.77 -10.92 -4.68
N SER A 22 -11.63 -10.85 -3.35
CA SER A 22 -10.36 -11.12 -2.67
C SER A 22 -10.09 -12.64 -2.57
N ASP A 23 -8.95 -13.13 -3.05
CA ASP A 23 -8.53 -14.53 -2.86
C ASP A 23 -8.15 -14.70 -1.37
N PRO A 24 -8.60 -15.74 -0.64
CA PRO A 24 -8.15 -16.01 0.72
C PRO A 24 -6.62 -16.03 0.91
N LYS A 25 -5.83 -16.26 -0.14
CA LYS A 25 -4.37 -16.11 -0.13
C LYS A 25 -3.91 -14.68 0.18
N ASP A 26 -4.71 -13.68 -0.17
CA ASP A 26 -4.44 -12.27 0.09
C ASP A 26 -4.57 -11.92 1.58
N TRP A 27 -5.12 -12.84 2.39
CA TRP A 27 -5.33 -12.64 3.83
C TRP A 27 -4.20 -13.20 4.70
N VAL A 28 -3.20 -13.83 4.09
CA VAL A 28 -2.05 -14.38 4.82
C VAL A 28 -1.24 -13.23 5.44
N GLY A 29 -1.05 -13.30 6.76
CA GLY A 29 -0.28 -12.28 7.51
C GLY A 29 -1.11 -11.09 7.98
N LEU A 30 -2.43 -11.06 7.74
CA LEU A 30 -3.32 -10.07 8.34
C LEU A 30 -3.40 -10.25 9.86
N ILE A 31 -3.18 -9.16 10.59
CA ILE A 31 -3.24 -9.13 12.06
C ILE A 31 -4.46 -8.30 12.45
N PRO A 32 -5.33 -8.79 13.35
CA PRO A 32 -6.44 -7.98 13.85
C PRO A 32 -5.95 -6.64 14.40
N HIS A 33 -6.66 -5.56 14.09
CA HIS A 33 -6.34 -4.18 14.51
C HIS A 33 -5.03 -3.59 13.93
N HIS A 34 -4.42 -4.21 12.93
CA HIS A 34 -3.39 -3.58 12.10
C HIS A 34 -4.01 -2.98 10.83
N PHE A 35 -3.61 -1.75 10.53
CA PHE A 35 -4.12 -0.99 9.38
C PHE A 35 -3.07 -0.76 8.29
N ALA A 36 -1.81 -1.20 8.47
CA ALA A 36 -0.72 -0.96 7.55
C ALA A 36 0.12 -2.23 7.34
N TYR A 37 0.41 -2.56 6.09
CA TYR A 37 1.11 -3.78 5.70
C TYR A 37 2.13 -3.51 4.60
N ARG A 38 3.27 -4.20 4.64
CA ARG A 38 4.16 -4.33 3.47
C ARG A 38 3.65 -5.47 2.60
N VAL A 39 3.55 -5.23 1.30
CA VAL A 39 3.01 -6.18 0.33
C VAL A 39 4.12 -6.60 -0.62
N GLU A 40 4.21 -7.89 -0.89
CA GLU A 40 5.18 -8.49 -1.79
C GLU A 40 4.45 -9.24 -2.91
N GLY A 41 4.94 -9.15 -4.15
CA GLY A 41 4.41 -9.92 -5.27
C GLY A 41 3.05 -9.47 -5.83
N ASP A 42 2.50 -8.34 -5.36
CA ASP A 42 1.23 -7.81 -5.88
C ASP A 42 1.36 -7.33 -7.34
N PRO A 43 0.36 -7.59 -8.21
CA PRO A 43 0.38 -7.16 -9.60
C PRO A 43 0.56 -5.65 -9.79
N LEU A 44 0.09 -4.81 -8.87
CA LEU A 44 0.28 -3.36 -8.91
C LEU A 44 1.76 -2.99 -8.91
N TYR A 45 2.53 -3.62 -8.02
CA TYR A 45 3.97 -3.42 -7.94
C TYR A 45 4.68 -3.98 -9.16
N GLY A 46 4.27 -5.19 -9.59
CA GLY A 46 4.77 -5.86 -10.79
C GLY A 46 4.59 -5.03 -12.06
N ALA A 47 3.47 -4.32 -12.18
CA ALA A 47 3.12 -3.49 -13.34
C ALA A 47 3.93 -2.18 -13.46
N GLN A 48 4.63 -1.76 -12.40
CA GLN A 48 5.49 -0.58 -12.48
C GLN A 48 6.72 -0.85 -13.34
N SER A 49 7.15 0.18 -14.07
CA SER A 49 8.35 0.11 -14.93
C SER A 49 9.56 -0.38 -14.13
N GLU A 50 10.24 -1.40 -14.66
CA GLU A 50 11.47 -1.92 -14.07
C GLU A 50 12.54 -0.82 -13.97
N THR A 51 12.72 -0.03 -15.03
CA THR A 51 13.66 1.09 -15.04
C THR A 51 13.35 2.11 -13.96
N TRP A 52 12.07 2.45 -13.76
CA TRP A 52 11.67 3.37 -12.70
C TRP A 52 11.99 2.79 -11.32
N ARG A 53 11.65 1.53 -11.06
CA ARG A 53 11.98 0.86 -9.79
C ARG A 53 13.48 0.83 -9.53
N LEU A 54 14.30 0.63 -10.55
CA LEU A 54 15.76 0.64 -10.44
C LEU A 54 16.32 2.03 -10.12
N VAL A 55 15.83 3.07 -10.81
CA VAL A 55 16.29 4.46 -10.60
C VAL A 55 15.89 4.97 -9.22
N GLU A 56 14.68 4.67 -8.77
CA GLU A 56 14.18 5.11 -7.47
C GLU A 56 14.79 4.31 -6.30
N GLY A 57 15.43 3.17 -6.55
CA GLY A 57 16.11 2.40 -5.50
C GLY A 57 15.27 1.29 -4.86
N SER A 58 14.49 0.57 -5.67
CA SER A 58 13.64 -0.56 -5.25
C SER A 58 12.55 -0.13 -4.26
N PRO A 59 11.52 0.60 -4.72
CA PRO A 59 10.44 1.07 -3.86
C PRO A 59 9.72 -0.08 -3.16
N THR A 60 9.17 0.20 -1.99
CA THR A 60 8.34 -0.72 -1.23
C THR A 60 6.87 -0.48 -1.53
N HIS A 61 6.08 -1.56 -1.62
CA HIS A 61 4.62 -1.48 -1.70
C HIS A 61 4.03 -1.62 -0.28
N TYR A 62 3.30 -0.59 0.13
CA TYR A 62 2.50 -0.56 1.35
C TYR A 62 1.01 -0.60 1.03
N ARG A 63 0.24 -1.33 1.84
CA ARG A 63 -1.23 -1.34 1.83
C ARG A 63 -1.76 -0.85 3.16
N PHE A 64 -2.60 0.16 3.11
CA PHE A 64 -3.32 0.69 4.26
C PHE A 64 -4.78 0.29 4.17
N MET A 65 -5.28 -0.37 5.18
CA MET A 65 -6.68 -0.78 5.27
C MET A 65 -7.40 0.11 6.28
N THR A 66 -8.44 0.78 5.82
CA THR A 66 -9.34 1.57 6.67
C THR A 66 -10.71 0.90 6.66
N GLY A 67 -11.60 1.29 7.57
CA GLY A 67 -12.97 0.76 7.59
C GLY A 67 -13.87 1.23 6.44
N ALA A 68 -13.33 1.89 5.42
CA ALA A 68 -14.07 2.38 4.26
C ALA A 68 -13.35 2.10 2.91
N GLY A 69 -12.19 1.45 2.94
CA GLY A 69 -11.39 1.25 1.73
C GLY A 69 -9.92 0.93 2.00
N CYS A 70 -9.23 0.61 0.91
CA CYS A 70 -7.81 0.27 0.88
C CYS A 70 -7.02 1.32 0.10
N LEU A 71 -5.83 1.65 0.59
CA LEU A 71 -4.89 2.55 -0.07
C LEU A 71 -3.58 1.81 -0.31
N ASP A 72 -3.23 1.61 -1.56
CA ASP A 72 -1.93 1.09 -1.97
C ASP A 72 -0.98 2.26 -2.28
N ILE A 73 0.25 2.18 -1.75
CA ILE A 73 1.30 3.15 -1.98
C ILE A 73 2.59 2.42 -2.36
N ILE A 74 3.22 2.82 -3.46
CA ILE A 74 4.55 2.34 -3.85
C ILE A 74 5.51 3.53 -3.77
N THR A 75 6.54 3.41 -2.92
CA THR A 75 7.50 4.48 -2.66
C THR A 75 8.77 3.96 -1.99
N CYS A 76 9.86 4.72 -2.09
CA CYS A 76 11.11 4.44 -1.38
C CYS A 76 11.16 5.06 0.01
N GLY A 77 10.20 5.91 0.36
CA GLY A 77 10.11 6.50 1.69
C GLY A 77 9.52 5.55 2.71
N GLU A 78 9.94 5.66 3.97
CA GLU A 78 9.27 4.99 5.08
C GLU A 78 8.02 5.78 5.53
N PRO A 79 6.91 5.10 5.84
CA PRO A 79 5.67 5.76 6.22
C PRO A 79 5.79 6.40 7.61
N HIS A 80 5.52 7.70 7.71
CA HIS A 80 5.40 8.39 9.00
C HIS A 80 3.94 8.52 9.44
N PHE A 81 3.64 8.13 10.68
CA PHE A 81 2.31 8.19 11.29
C PHE A 81 2.28 9.22 12.41
N ALA A 82 1.23 10.02 12.43
CA ALA A 82 0.94 10.94 13.52
C ALA A 82 -0.56 10.88 13.81
N LEU A 83 -0.91 10.91 15.09
CA LEU A 83 -2.27 11.22 15.51
C LEU A 83 -2.46 12.73 15.31
N ILE A 84 -3.53 13.11 14.64
CA ILE A 84 -3.92 14.51 14.52
C ILE A 84 -4.93 14.76 15.63
N ASP A 85 -4.52 15.50 16.66
CA ASP A 85 -5.44 16.03 17.65
C ASP A 85 -6.18 17.22 17.02
N ASN A 86 -7.52 17.21 17.11
CA ASN A 86 -8.40 18.29 16.63
C ASN A 86 -8.52 19.41 17.66
#